data_AF-A0AAD3NRM2-F1
#
_entry.id   AF-A0AAD3NRM2-F1
#
_cell.length_a   1.000
_cell.length_b   1.000
_cell.length_c   1.000
_cell.angle_alpha   90.00
_cell.angle_beta   90.00
_cell.angle_gamma   90.00
#
_symmetry.space_group_name_H-M   'P 1'
#
loop_
_entity.id
_entity.type
_entity.pdbx_description
1 polymer ?
#
loop_
_entity_poly.entity_id
_entity_poly.type
_entity_poly.pdbx_seq_one_letter_code
_entity_poly.pdbx_strand_id
1 'polypeptide(L)' 'MSNQELLPIDVSGDVGARILSVDGGGVRGLIPVQLLKFLEHQLQKLDGEDARLADYFNIMAGTSTGGLITTMLANEDEE' A
#
# COMPACT_ATOMS: atom_id res chain seq x y z
N MET A 1 -16.61 23.37 10.89
CA MET A 1 -15.37 22.80 10.33
C MET A 1 -15.82 21.84 9.24
N SER A 2 -15.64 22.18 7.97
CA SER A 2 -16.11 21.33 6.87
C SER A 2 -15.20 20.11 6.79
N ASN A 3 -15.78 18.92 6.79
CA ASN A 3 -15.08 17.71 6.38
C ASN A 3 -14.63 17.96 4.94
N GLN A 4 -13.32 17.90 4.69
CA GLN A 4 -12.83 17.72 3.34
C GLN A 4 -13.18 16.29 2.95
N GLU A 5 -14.21 16.13 2.11
CA GLU A 5 -14.41 14.86 1.42
C GLU A 5 -13.13 14.61 0.61
N LEU A 6 -12.40 13.57 1.00
CA LEU A 6 -11.28 13.07 0.21
C LEU A 6 -11.86 12.76 -1.16
N LEU A 7 -11.37 13.45 -2.20
CA LEU A 7 -11.79 13.17 -3.56
C LEU A 7 -11.56 11.67 -3.83
N PRO A 8 -12.50 10.98 -4.49
CA PRO A 8 -12.28 9.60 -4.89
C PRO A 8 -10.99 9.53 -5.70
N ILE A 9 -10.14 8.55 -5.39
CA ILE A 9 -8.92 8.29 -6.15
C ILE A 9 -9.39 7.98 -7.58
N ASP A 10 -9.11 8.89 -8.52
CA ASP A 10 -9.48 8.71 -9.93
C ASP A 10 -8.69 7.54 -10.50
N VAL A 11 -9.37 6.42 -10.68
CA VAL A 11 -8.87 5.17 -11.28
C VAL A 11 -9.11 5.09 -12.79
N SER A 12 -9.62 6.17 -13.43
CA SER A 12 -10.24 6.09 -14.75
C SER A 12 -9.53 6.82 -15.91
N GLY A 13 -8.24 7.12 -15.80
CA GLY A 13 -7.47 7.63 -16.95
C GLY A 13 -5.98 7.69 -16.68
N ASP A 14 -5.21 6.84 -17.38
CA ASP A 14 -3.74 6.76 -17.41
C ASP A 14 -3.03 7.37 -16.18
N VAL A 15 -3.30 6.77 -15.02
CA VAL A 15 -2.76 7.23 -13.75
C VAL A 15 -1.27 6.91 -13.80
N GLY A 16 -0.43 7.94 -13.89
CA GLY A 16 1.02 7.77 -13.91
C GLY A 16 1.50 6.82 -12.79
N ALA A 17 2.68 6.22 -12.98
CA ALA A 17 3.16 5.13 -12.13
C ALA A 17 2.99 5.42 -10.62
N ARG A 18 2.17 4.61 -9.94
CA ARG A 18 1.99 4.64 -8.50
C ARG A 18 3.06 3.76 -7.85
N ILE A 19 3.93 4.37 -7.06
CA ILE A 19 5.11 3.71 -6.49
C ILE A 19 5.00 3.69 -4.96
N LEU A 20 5.13 2.50 -4.38
CA LEU A 20 5.33 2.30 -2.95
C LEU A 20 6.82 2.05 -2.67
N SER A 21 7.43 2.89 -1.84
CA SER A 21 8.82 2.71 -1.38
C SER A 21 8.87 2.52 0.13
N VAL A 22 9.56 1.48 0.60
CA VAL A 22 9.72 1.17 2.02
C VAL A 22 11.19 1.15 2.41
N ASP A 23 11.56 2.08 3.30
CA ASP A 23 12.93 2.17 3.84
C ASP A 23 13.29 0.96 4.70
N GLY A 24 14.58 0.59 4.67
CA GLY A 24 15.14 -0.36 5.62
C GLY A 24 15.21 0.20 7.04
N GLY A 25 15.22 -0.68 8.04
CA GLY A 25 15.26 -0.22 9.44
C GLY A 25 15.49 -1.28 10.50
N GLY A 26 15.72 -2.54 10.11
CA GLY A 26 15.75 -3.67 11.03
C GLY A 26 14.38 -3.80 11.72
N VAL A 27 14.38 -3.95 13.04
CA VAL A 27 13.13 -4.03 13.84
C VAL A 27 12.21 -2.82 13.67
N ARG A 28 12.75 -1.65 13.28
CA ARG A 28 11.93 -0.45 13.03
C ARG A 28 11.04 -0.57 11.80
N GLY A 29 11.21 -1.61 10.97
CA GLY A 29 10.26 -1.98 9.92
C GLY A 29 8.84 -2.21 10.42
N LEU A 30 8.63 -2.44 11.73
CA LEU A 30 7.30 -2.46 12.33
C LEU A 30 6.54 -1.15 12.15
N ILE A 31 7.22 0.00 12.09
CA ILE A 31 6.60 1.31 11.92
C ILE A 31 5.91 1.41 10.54
N PRO A 32 6.60 1.23 9.39
CA PRO A 32 5.93 1.23 8.10
C PRO A 32 4.94 0.09 7.96
N VAL A 33 5.14 -1.08 8.57
CA VAL A 33 4.12 -2.16 8.56
C VAL A 33 2.80 -1.72 9.20
N GLN A 34 2.83 -1.03 10.34
CA GLN A 34 1.58 -0.52 10.94
C GLN A 34 0.91 0.54 10.07
N LEU A 35 1.70 1.40 9.42
CA LEU A 35 1.17 2.40 8.50
C LEU A 35 0.53 1.75 7.27
N LEU A 36 1.19 0.75 6.68
CA LEU A 36 0.69 0.02 5.51
C LEU A 36 -0.58 -0.77 5.84
N LYS A 37 -0.64 -1.39 7.02
CA LYS A 37 -1.87 -2.03 7.52
C LYS A 37 -3.03 -1.03 7.65
N PHE A 38 -2.75 0.16 8.17
CA PHE A 38 -3.76 1.21 8.28
C PHE A 38 -4.23 1.68 6.90
N LEU A 39 -3.29 1.85 5.95
CA LEU A 39 -3.58 2.25 4.58
C LEU A 39 -4.45 1.21 3.87
N GLU A 40 -4.07 -0.06 3.92
CA GLU A 40 -4.85 -1.16 3.34
C GLU A 40 -6.26 -1.21 3.92
N HIS A 41 -6.41 -1.03 5.23
CA HIS A 41 -7.72 -0.94 5.88
C HIS A 41 -8.57 0.25 5.39
N GLN A 42 -7.95 1.39 5.04
CA GLN A 42 -8.72 2.50 4.45
C GLN A 42 -9.15 2.18 3.01
N LEU A 43 -8.28 1.55 2.22
CA LEU A 43 -8.60 1.13 0.86
C LEU A 43 -9.74 0.09 0.87
N GLN A 44 -9.70 -0.86 1.80
CA GLN A 44 -10.76 -1.85 1.97
C GLN A 44 -12.12 -1.24 2.32
N LYS A 45 -12.14 -0.14 3.09
CA LYS A 45 -13.39 0.59 3.36
C LYS A 45 -13.96 1.29 2.12
N LEU A 46 -13.09 1.68 1.18
CA LEU A 46 -13.49 2.40 -0.02
C LEU A 46 -13.92 1.43 -1.12
N ASP A 47 -13.14 0.36 -1.34
CA ASP A 47 -13.24 -0.49 -2.53
C ASP A 47 -13.58 -1.96 -2.24
N GLY A 48 -13.66 -2.37 -0.96
CA GLY A 48 -14.11 -3.70 -0.52
C GLY A 48 -13.05 -4.50 0.25
N GLU A 49 -13.48 -5.52 1.00
CA GLU A 49 -12.60 -6.29 1.92
C GLU A 49 -11.45 -7.03 1.20
N ASP A 50 -11.61 -7.31 -0.09
CA ASP A 50 -10.59 -7.98 -0.91
C ASP A 50 -9.52 -7.03 -1.45
N ALA A 51 -9.68 -5.70 -1.30
CA ALA A 51 -8.68 -4.74 -1.72
C ALA A 51 -7.34 -5.00 -1.00
N ARG A 52 -6.26 -5.08 -1.77
CA ARG A 52 -4.88 -5.23 -1.28
C ARG A 52 -4.02 -4.10 -1.79
N LEU A 53 -2.95 -3.77 -1.05
CA LEU A 53 -2.00 -2.72 -1.50
C LEU A 53 -1.45 -2.98 -2.91
N ALA A 54 -1.25 -4.24 -3.29
CA ALA A 54 -0.74 -4.63 -4.61
C ALA A 54 -1.64 -4.17 -5.77
N ASP A 55 -2.95 -4.03 -5.56
CA ASP A 55 -3.90 -3.59 -6.60
C ASP A 55 -3.74 -2.09 -6.95
N TYR A 56 -3.14 -1.31 -6.04
CA TYR A 56 -3.04 0.14 -6.14
C TYR A 56 -1.67 0.64 -6.57
N PHE A 57 -0.61 -0.16 -6.39
CA PHE A 57 0.76 0.23 -6.69
C PHE A 57 1.33 -0.57 -7.85
N ASN A 58 1.72 0.12 -8.92
CA ASN A 58 2.35 -0.49 -10.08
C ASN A 58 3.78 -0.97 -9.78
N ILE A 59 4.45 -0.28 -8.85
CA ILE A 59 5.83 -0.56 -8.47
C ILE A 59 5.91 -0.58 -6.95
N MET A 60 6.46 -1.64 -6.40
CA MET A 60 6.82 -1.74 -4.98
C MET A 60 8.31 -1.98 -4.84
N ALA A 61 8.98 -1.14 -4.06
CA ALA A 61 10.41 -1.21 -3.84
C ALA A 61 10.75 -1.04 -2.35
N GLY A 62 11.78 -1.74 -1.90
CA GLY A 62 12.25 -1.58 -0.54
C GLY A 62 13.69 -2.06 -0.36
N THR A 63 14.34 -1.57 0.70
CA THR A 63 15.71 -1.95 1.03
C THR A 63 15.78 -2.71 2.36
N SER A 64 16.60 -3.76 2.44
CA SER A 64 16.74 -4.58 3.66
C SER A 64 15.37 -5.08 4.16
N THR A 65 14.98 -4.79 5.41
CA THR A 65 13.65 -5.12 5.96
C THR A 65 12.51 -4.55 5.12
N GLY A 66 12.67 -3.36 4.55
CA GLY A 66 11.68 -2.78 3.65
C GLY A 66 11.50 -3.61 2.38
N GLY A 67 12.58 -4.19 1.87
CA GLY A 67 12.55 -5.13 0.73
C GLY A 67 11.77 -6.40 1.06
N LEU A 68 12.00 -6.98 2.24
CA LEU A 68 11.23 -8.15 2.71
C LEU A 68 9.74 -7.82 2.83
N ILE A 69 9.39 -6.65 3.38
CA ILE A 69 8.00 -6.18 3.49
C ILE A 69 7.38 -6.06 2.09
N THR A 70 8.04 -5.37 1.15
CA THR A 70 7.50 -5.21 -0.20
C THR A 70 7.38 -6.53 -0.96
N THR A 71 8.31 -7.48 -0.76
CA THR A 71 8.21 -8.82 -1.36
C THR A 71 7.01 -9.58 -0.83
N MET A 72 6.75 -9.54 0.48
CA MET A 72 5.56 -10.19 1.06
C MET A 72 4.25 -9.57 0.57
N LEU A 73 4.20 -8.24 0.43
CA LEU A 73 3.01 -7.55 -0.09
C LEU A 73 2.77 -7.78 -1.58
N ALA A 74 3.83 -8.06 -2.34
CA ALA A 74 3.74 -8.32 -3.78
C ALA A 74 3.51 -9.79 -4.12
N ASN A 75 3.57 -10.69 -3.14
CA ASN A 75 3.36 -12.11 -3.39
C ASN A 75 1.85 -12.41 -3.50
N GLU A 76 1.49 -13.25 -4.45
CA GLU A 76 0.18 -13.87 -4.52
C GLU A 76 0.19 -15.09 -3.60
N ASP A 77 -0.89 -15.34 -2.86
CA ASP A 77 -1.04 -16.60 -2.15
C ASP A 77 -1.26 -17.70 -3.21
N GLU A 78 -0.32 -18.65 -3.33
CA GLU A 78 -0.56 -19.87 -4.11
C GLU A 78 -1.61 -20.72 -3.37
N GLU A 79 -2.77 -20.97 -4.00
CA GLU A 79 -3.75 -21.97 -3.53
C GLU A 79 -3.16 -23.39 -3.47
#